data_AF-A0A316KTE6-F1
#
_entry.id   AF-A0A316KTE6-F1
#
_cell.length_a   1.000
_cell.length_b   1.000
_cell.length_c   1.000
_cell.angle_alpha   90.00
_cell.angle_beta   90.00
_cell.angle_gamma   90.00
#
_symmetry.space_group_name_H-M   'P 1'
#
loop_
_entity.id
_entity.type
_entity.pdbx_description
1 polymer ?
#
loop_
_entity_poly.entity_id
_entity_poly.type
_entity_poly.pdbx_seq_one_letter_code
_entity_poly.pdbx_strand_id
1 'polypeptide(L)'
;MTLLADLLSTVFERRYDRLGWRRVADDRPFEAMTMDLMGATGEVSGVTVARSILDRFAAAEDAEKLGFFRHLAEDMTISPSAVRDALSAYESGQTKSSYRSFMVAAEPPRQELIRRLNQVPGATKALVAMRADLLRLGRGEAALEALDIDFRHLFMSWFNRGFLVLRPINWESPAHILEKIIAYEAVHAIDSWDDLRRRLQPADRRCFAFFHPAMPDEPLIFVEVALTNGVPSSVQNLLIEDRAPLAAEDADTATFYSISNCQAGLASISFGNSLIKQVAADLSAELGGLKTFVTLSPIPGFSHWLEEETGSEDTPDPDRLKALAARYLTKAKRGDGLPLDPVARFHLGNGAEVFKLHTQADTSDKGMRQSRGVMVNYLYNLDRVSRNHERFASTHEIAMSSEIRALSSAAEKFSA
;
A
#
# COMPACT_ATOMS: atom_id res chain seq x y z
N MET A 1 -22.54 -14.02 -10.46
CA MET A 1 -22.16 -12.59 -10.52
C MET A 1 -23.26 -11.79 -9.87
N THR A 2 -22.93 -10.87 -8.95
CA THR A 2 -23.90 -10.12 -8.13
C THR A 2 -24.29 -8.81 -8.84
N LEU A 3 -25.49 -8.29 -8.56
CA LEU A 3 -25.94 -6.97 -9.04
C LEU A 3 -24.92 -5.84 -8.79
N LEU A 4 -24.14 -5.95 -7.70
CA LEU A 4 -23.05 -5.03 -7.40
C LEU A 4 -21.91 -5.13 -8.41
N ALA A 5 -21.56 -6.33 -8.88
CA ALA A 5 -20.51 -6.52 -9.88
C ALA A 5 -20.92 -5.92 -11.24
N ASP A 6 -22.19 -6.02 -11.64
CA ASP A 6 -22.71 -5.42 -12.88
C ASP A 6 -22.81 -3.88 -12.78
N LEU A 7 -23.21 -3.36 -11.61
CA LEU A 7 -23.27 -1.92 -11.35
C LEU A 7 -21.87 -1.31 -11.24
N LEU A 8 -20.92 -2.04 -10.65
CA LEU A 8 -19.52 -1.65 -10.66
C LEU A 8 -18.95 -1.72 -12.07
N SER A 9 -19.22 -2.78 -12.84
CA SER A 9 -18.77 -2.90 -14.23
C SER A 9 -19.26 -1.75 -15.10
N THR A 10 -20.51 -1.31 -14.94
CA THR A 10 -21.03 -0.12 -15.63
C THR A 10 -20.39 1.20 -15.14
N VAL A 11 -19.92 1.28 -13.88
CA VAL A 11 -19.10 2.41 -13.41
C VAL A 11 -17.68 2.36 -13.97
N PHE A 12 -17.07 1.17 -14.09
CA PHE A 12 -15.79 0.97 -14.77
C PHE A 12 -15.90 1.25 -16.29
N GLU A 13 -17.05 0.97 -16.91
CA GLU A 13 -17.35 1.23 -18.32
C GLU A 13 -17.81 2.65 -18.63
N ARG A 14 -18.18 3.44 -17.61
CA ARG A 14 -18.21 4.90 -17.72
C ARG A 14 -16.77 5.39 -17.87
N ARG A 15 -16.20 5.10 -19.05
CA ARG A 15 -15.16 5.91 -19.65
C ARG A 15 -15.68 7.32 -19.53
N TYR A 16 -15.11 8.10 -18.63
CA TYR A 16 -15.25 9.53 -18.69
C TYR A 16 -14.69 9.89 -20.05
N ASP A 17 -15.60 10.02 -21.02
CA ASP A 17 -15.29 10.59 -22.30
C ASP A 17 -14.43 11.79 -21.99
N ARG A 18 -13.28 11.85 -22.66
CA ARG A 18 -12.48 13.07 -22.79
C ARG A 18 -13.32 14.06 -23.61
N LEU A 19 -14.51 14.42 -23.12
CA LEU A 19 -15.28 15.57 -23.56
C LEU A 19 -14.31 16.74 -23.44
N GLY A 20 -13.84 17.17 -24.61
CA GLY A 20 -12.69 18.03 -24.83
C GLY A 20 -12.88 19.42 -24.25
N TRP A 21 -12.91 19.51 -22.92
CA TRP A 21 -12.90 20.76 -22.20
C TRP A 21 -11.45 21.22 -22.12
N ARG A 22 -11.18 22.31 -22.83
CA ARG A 22 -9.87 22.94 -22.95
C ARG A 22 -9.34 23.25 -21.55
N ARG A 23 -8.10 22.85 -21.24
CA ARG A 23 -7.37 23.37 -20.09
C ARG A 23 -7.36 24.89 -20.18
N VAL A 24 -8.02 25.56 -19.25
CA VAL A 24 -7.91 27.00 -19.11
C VAL A 24 -6.78 27.23 -18.12
N ALA A 25 -5.68 27.82 -18.60
CA ALA A 25 -4.60 28.21 -17.71
C ALA A 25 -5.13 29.30 -16.76
N ASP A 26 -5.06 29.05 -15.46
CA ASP A 26 -5.41 29.99 -14.41
C ASP A 26 -4.15 30.34 -13.60
N ASP A 27 -3.59 31.50 -13.91
CA ASP A 27 -2.32 31.97 -13.33
C ASP A 27 -2.52 32.66 -11.96
N ARG A 28 -3.75 32.71 -11.42
CA ARG A 28 -4.01 33.29 -10.10
C ARG A 28 -3.35 32.50 -8.96
N PRO A 29 -2.79 33.14 -7.91
CA PRO A 29 -2.18 32.44 -6.78
C PRO A 29 -3.10 31.37 -6.19
N PHE A 30 -2.52 30.26 -5.71
CA PHE A 30 -3.32 29.16 -5.15
C PHE A 30 -4.23 29.63 -4.02
N GLU A 31 -3.78 30.58 -3.20
CA GLU A 31 -4.50 31.19 -2.08
C GLU A 31 -5.80 31.89 -2.54
N ALA A 32 -5.76 32.56 -3.70
CA ALA A 32 -6.95 33.18 -4.26
C ALA A 32 -7.94 32.13 -4.76
N MET A 33 -7.44 31.08 -5.41
CA MET A 33 -8.29 30.01 -5.94
C MET A 33 -8.89 29.14 -4.83
N THR A 34 -8.15 28.86 -3.75
CA THR A 34 -8.67 28.12 -2.58
C THR A 34 -9.77 28.92 -1.88
N MET A 35 -9.56 30.22 -1.69
CA MET A 35 -10.58 31.11 -1.14
C MET A 35 -11.86 31.13 -2.00
N ASP A 36 -11.72 31.24 -3.32
CA ASP A 36 -12.86 31.19 -4.25
C ASP A 36 -13.59 29.84 -4.17
N LEU A 37 -12.85 28.72 -4.15
CA LEU A 37 -13.44 27.39 -4.06
C LEU A 37 -14.19 27.19 -2.73
N MET A 38 -13.63 27.67 -1.63
CA MET A 38 -14.25 27.58 -0.31
C MET A 38 -15.48 28.49 -0.18
N GLY A 39 -15.47 29.65 -0.86
CA GLY A 39 -16.60 30.59 -0.92
C GLY A 39 -17.68 30.22 -1.95
N ALA A 40 -17.40 29.31 -2.88
CA ALA A 40 -18.34 28.92 -3.93
C ALA A 40 -19.63 28.29 -3.35
N THR A 41 -20.78 28.84 -3.75
CA THR A 41 -22.12 28.33 -3.41
C THR A 41 -22.78 27.56 -4.55
N GLY A 42 -22.34 27.81 -5.80
CA GLY A 42 -22.81 27.09 -6.99
C GLY A 42 -21.94 25.88 -7.33
N GLU A 43 -22.58 24.74 -7.61
CA GLU A 43 -21.91 23.47 -7.96
C GLU A 43 -21.04 23.60 -9.21
N VAL A 44 -21.55 24.24 -10.27
CA VAL A 44 -20.84 24.42 -11.55
C VAL A 44 -19.60 25.32 -11.40
N SER A 45 -19.73 26.42 -10.64
CA SER A 45 -18.61 27.34 -10.37
C SER A 45 -17.53 26.67 -9.52
N GLY A 46 -17.92 25.89 -8.51
CA GLY A 46 -16.98 25.17 -7.64
C GLY A 46 -16.16 24.12 -8.40
N VAL A 47 -16.81 23.31 -9.23
CA VAL A 47 -16.13 22.29 -10.06
C VAL A 47 -15.10 22.92 -11.01
N THR A 48 -15.39 24.11 -11.55
CA THR A 48 -14.48 24.82 -12.48
C THR A 48 -13.22 25.31 -11.76
N VAL A 49 -13.37 25.94 -10.58
CA VAL A 49 -12.24 26.40 -9.78
C VAL A 49 -11.41 25.23 -9.26
N ALA A 50 -12.07 24.18 -8.75
CA ALA A 50 -11.41 22.96 -8.30
C ALA A 50 -10.56 22.31 -9.40
N ARG A 51 -11.08 22.23 -10.63
CA ARG A 51 -10.33 21.71 -11.77
C ARG A 51 -9.10 22.58 -12.08
N SER A 52 -9.26 23.90 -12.04
CA SER A 52 -8.16 24.85 -12.29
C SER A 52 -7.04 24.69 -11.25
N ILE A 53 -7.37 24.51 -9.97
CA ILE A 53 -6.40 24.19 -8.91
C ILE A 53 -5.66 22.89 -9.21
N LEU A 54 -6.38 21.82 -9.56
CA LEU A 54 -5.77 20.51 -9.84
C LEU A 54 -4.86 20.55 -11.08
N ASP A 55 -5.31 21.18 -12.17
CA ASP A 55 -4.53 21.32 -13.41
C ASP A 55 -3.28 22.16 -13.19
N ARG A 56 -3.38 23.27 -12.45
CA ARG A 56 -2.22 24.10 -12.09
C ARG A 56 -1.25 23.34 -11.20
N PHE A 57 -1.73 22.68 -10.15
CA PHE A 57 -0.88 21.90 -9.24
C PHE A 57 -0.13 20.80 -10.00
N ALA A 58 -0.78 20.12 -10.94
CA ALA A 58 -0.16 19.08 -11.75
C ALA A 58 0.96 19.61 -12.66
N ALA A 59 0.87 20.88 -13.10
CA ALA A 59 1.86 21.53 -13.95
C ALA A 59 2.92 22.34 -13.17
N ALA A 60 2.73 22.53 -11.86
CA ALA A 60 3.58 23.35 -11.02
C ALA A 60 4.93 22.69 -10.72
N GLU A 61 5.96 23.52 -10.55
CA GLU A 61 7.27 23.06 -10.09
C GLU A 61 7.26 22.76 -8.58
N ASP A 62 8.26 22.01 -8.10
CA ASP A 62 8.33 21.58 -6.69
C ASP A 62 8.27 22.74 -5.69
N ALA A 63 8.88 23.88 -6.01
CA ALA A 63 8.83 25.07 -5.16
C ALA A 63 7.42 25.66 -5.03
N GLU A 64 6.66 25.67 -6.13
CA GLU A 64 5.27 26.14 -6.14
C GLU A 64 4.34 25.15 -5.43
N LYS A 65 4.53 23.84 -5.65
CA LYS A 65 3.81 22.78 -4.93
C LYS A 65 4.03 22.88 -3.42
N LEU A 66 5.28 23.11 -2.99
CA LEU A 66 5.60 23.27 -1.58
C LEU A 66 4.96 24.54 -0.99
N GLY A 67 4.95 25.65 -1.75
CA GLY A 67 4.21 26.86 -1.38
C GLY A 67 2.72 26.58 -1.16
N PHE A 68 2.08 25.84 -2.06
CA PHE A 68 0.70 25.42 -1.91
C PHE A 68 0.48 24.56 -0.65
N PHE A 69 1.34 23.57 -0.39
CA PHE A 69 1.22 22.74 0.80
C PHE A 69 1.38 23.53 2.10
N ARG A 70 2.30 24.49 2.15
CA ARG A 70 2.45 25.37 3.32
C ARG A 70 1.22 26.24 3.53
N HIS A 71 0.63 26.79 2.48
CA HIS A 71 -0.67 27.48 2.59
C HIS A 71 -1.75 26.57 3.21
N LEU A 72 -1.88 25.32 2.74
CA LEU A 72 -2.86 24.38 3.32
C LEU A 72 -2.57 24.02 4.78
N ALA A 73 -1.29 23.85 5.12
CA ALA A 73 -0.88 23.42 6.45
C ALA A 73 -0.96 24.54 7.50
N GLU A 74 -0.60 25.77 7.12
CA GLU A 74 -0.44 26.91 8.02
C GLU A 74 -1.68 27.82 8.02
N ASP A 75 -2.21 28.17 6.85
CA ASP A 75 -3.31 29.15 6.74
C ASP A 75 -4.69 28.49 6.83
N MET A 76 -4.83 27.23 6.37
CA MET A 76 -6.09 26.48 6.38
C MET A 76 -6.22 25.52 7.57
N THR A 77 -5.83 25.99 8.75
CA THR A 77 -5.85 25.22 10.01
C THR A 77 -7.03 25.58 10.92
N ILE A 78 -7.20 24.84 12.01
CA ILE A 78 -8.23 25.12 13.03
C ILE A 78 -7.94 26.44 13.75
N SER A 79 -8.99 27.15 14.17
CA SER A 79 -8.87 28.31 15.05
C SER A 79 -8.89 27.88 16.52
N PRO A 80 -7.79 27.99 17.29
CA PRO A 80 -7.76 27.51 18.67
C PRO A 80 -8.76 28.23 19.59
N SER A 81 -9.05 29.51 19.33
CA SER A 81 -10.08 30.24 20.06
C SER A 81 -11.48 29.70 19.76
N ALA A 82 -11.82 29.53 18.47
CA ALA A 82 -13.14 29.01 18.08
C ALA A 82 -13.38 27.59 18.62
N VAL A 83 -12.35 26.74 18.62
CA VAL A 83 -12.43 25.39 19.21
C VAL A 83 -12.69 25.45 20.72
N ARG A 84 -11.97 26.32 21.46
CA ARG A 84 -12.18 26.49 22.91
C ARG A 84 -13.58 26.98 23.24
N ASP A 85 -14.08 27.97 22.51
CA ASP A 85 -15.42 28.53 22.72
C ASP A 85 -16.50 27.48 22.43
N ALA A 86 -16.35 26.73 21.33
CA ALA A 86 -17.29 25.67 20.96
C ALA A 86 -17.26 24.49 21.96
N LEU A 87 -16.08 24.15 22.49
CA LEU A 87 -15.95 23.13 23.53
C LEU A 87 -16.65 23.54 24.83
N SER A 88 -16.46 24.78 25.29
CA SER A 88 -17.13 25.29 26.50
C SER A 88 -18.66 25.27 26.36
N ALA A 89 -19.17 25.64 25.18
CA ALA A 89 -20.60 25.54 24.88
C ALA A 89 -21.10 24.08 24.85
N TYR A 90 -20.26 23.14 24.40
CA TYR A 90 -20.58 21.72 24.42
C TYR A 90 -20.62 21.16 25.83
N GLU A 91 -19.64 21.48 26.68
CA GLU A 91 -19.60 21.05 28.09
C GLU A 91 -20.80 21.52 28.90
N SER A 92 -21.31 22.71 28.61
CA SER A 92 -22.42 23.33 29.37
C SER A 92 -23.79 22.67 29.14
N GLY A 93 -24.00 21.91 28.05
CA GLY A 93 -25.33 21.36 27.75
C GLY A 93 -25.41 20.16 26.81
N GLN A 94 -24.31 19.77 26.16
CA GLN A 94 -24.19 18.58 25.27
C GLN A 94 -25.38 18.38 24.31
N THR A 95 -25.91 19.47 23.77
CA THR A 95 -27.04 19.44 22.84
C THR A 95 -26.57 19.10 21.42
N LYS A 96 -27.50 18.73 20.54
CA LYS A 96 -27.24 18.58 19.09
C LYS A 96 -26.56 19.82 18.49
N SER A 97 -26.97 21.01 18.91
CA SER A 97 -26.44 22.28 18.39
C SER A 97 -24.99 22.48 18.85
N SER A 98 -24.72 22.35 20.15
CA SER A 98 -23.37 22.55 20.68
C SER A 98 -22.39 21.46 20.22
N TYR A 99 -22.85 20.21 20.06
CA TYR A 99 -22.05 19.14 19.44
C TYR A 99 -21.67 19.50 17.99
N ARG A 100 -22.64 19.95 17.19
CA ARG A 100 -22.37 20.36 15.80
C ARG A 100 -21.36 21.50 15.73
N SER A 101 -21.53 22.53 16.56
CA SER A 101 -20.60 23.67 16.60
C SER A 101 -19.18 23.23 16.96
N PHE A 102 -19.03 22.32 17.92
CA PHE A 102 -17.72 21.76 18.28
C PHE A 102 -17.09 20.97 17.13
N MET A 103 -17.85 20.07 16.50
CA MET A 103 -17.36 19.29 15.36
C MET A 103 -16.93 20.18 14.18
N VAL A 104 -17.70 21.23 13.88
CA VAL A 104 -17.36 22.19 12.81
C VAL A 104 -16.11 23.00 13.16
N ALA A 105 -15.96 23.45 14.41
CA ALA A 105 -14.78 24.21 14.83
C ALA A 105 -13.50 23.36 14.86
N ALA A 106 -13.63 22.07 15.17
CA ALA A 106 -12.52 21.13 15.29
C ALA A 106 -12.02 20.54 13.96
N GLU A 107 -12.76 20.74 12.86
CA GLU A 107 -12.34 20.30 11.53
C GLU A 107 -11.54 21.41 10.81
N PRO A 108 -10.30 21.17 10.36
CA PRO A 108 -9.54 22.18 9.64
C PRO A 108 -10.16 22.43 8.24
N PRO A 109 -10.26 23.69 7.78
CA PRO A 109 -10.85 24.04 6.48
C PRO A 109 -10.27 23.27 5.28
N ARG A 110 -9.02 22.83 5.36
CA ARG A 110 -8.36 22.03 4.33
C ARG A 110 -9.02 20.68 4.06
N GLN A 111 -9.69 20.05 5.04
CA GLN A 111 -10.44 18.82 4.77
C GLN A 111 -11.61 19.07 3.81
N GLU A 112 -12.33 20.17 4.02
CA GLU A 112 -13.42 20.57 3.14
C GLU A 112 -12.90 20.97 1.74
N LEU A 113 -11.76 21.68 1.67
CA LEU A 113 -11.12 21.96 0.39
C LEU A 113 -10.84 20.67 -0.39
N ILE A 114 -10.20 19.67 0.25
CA ILE A 114 -9.86 18.40 -0.40
C ILE A 114 -11.13 17.64 -0.84
N ARG A 115 -12.22 17.69 -0.06
CA ARG A 115 -13.53 17.14 -0.47
C ARG A 115 -14.09 17.85 -1.70
N ARG A 116 -14.01 19.18 -1.76
CA ARG A 116 -14.45 19.96 -2.93
C ARG A 116 -13.61 19.68 -4.16
N LEU A 117 -12.29 19.55 -4.01
CA LEU A 117 -11.41 19.14 -5.10
C LEU A 117 -11.83 17.78 -5.67
N ASN A 118 -12.22 16.83 -4.81
CA ASN A 118 -12.63 15.49 -5.22
C ASN A 118 -14.02 15.43 -5.91
N GLN A 119 -14.77 16.54 -5.97
CA GLN A 119 -16.04 16.60 -6.74
C GLN A 119 -15.79 16.67 -8.25
N VAL A 120 -14.57 17.01 -8.68
CA VAL A 120 -14.21 17.03 -10.09
C VAL A 120 -14.08 15.59 -10.61
N PRO A 121 -14.72 15.24 -11.74
CA PRO A 121 -14.54 13.92 -12.35
C PRO A 121 -13.06 13.56 -12.55
N GLY A 122 -12.64 12.40 -12.04
CA GLY A 122 -11.26 11.91 -12.12
C GLY A 122 -10.29 12.51 -11.10
N ALA A 123 -10.74 13.42 -10.21
CA ALA A 123 -9.87 14.09 -9.26
C ALA A 123 -9.24 13.17 -8.22
N THR A 124 -9.85 12.01 -7.91
CA THR A 124 -9.29 11.09 -6.92
C THR A 124 -7.86 10.68 -7.30
N LYS A 125 -7.59 10.40 -8.58
CA LYS A 125 -6.22 10.12 -9.06
C LYS A 125 -5.30 11.34 -8.90
N ALA A 126 -5.77 12.54 -9.20
CA ALA A 126 -5.00 13.77 -9.05
C ALA A 126 -4.64 14.05 -7.59
N LEU A 127 -5.57 13.81 -6.66
CA LEU A 127 -5.35 13.95 -5.23
C LEU A 127 -4.38 12.89 -4.70
N VAL A 128 -4.45 11.65 -5.20
CA VAL A 128 -3.45 10.63 -4.88
C VAL A 128 -2.05 11.06 -5.34
N ALA A 129 -1.92 11.59 -6.55
CA ALA A 129 -0.64 12.14 -7.03
C ALA A 129 -0.18 13.34 -6.18
N MET A 130 -1.09 14.25 -5.82
CA MET A 130 -0.82 15.38 -4.93
C MET A 130 -0.31 14.91 -3.56
N ARG A 131 -0.92 13.89 -2.97
CA ARG A 131 -0.42 13.31 -1.71
C ARG A 131 0.96 12.66 -1.88
N ALA A 132 1.23 12.02 -3.01
CA ALA A 132 2.57 11.49 -3.29
C ALA A 132 3.63 12.61 -3.29
N ASP A 133 3.33 13.76 -3.88
CA ASP A 133 4.18 14.95 -3.81
C ASP A 133 4.31 15.49 -2.38
N LEU A 134 3.23 15.53 -1.59
CA LEU A 134 3.29 15.92 -0.17
C LEU A 134 4.24 15.02 0.62
N LEU A 135 4.15 13.69 0.45
CA LEU A 135 5.03 12.75 1.15
C LEU A 135 6.50 12.91 0.75
N ARG A 136 6.76 13.27 -0.51
CA ARG A 136 8.11 13.48 -1.05
C ARG A 136 8.71 14.81 -0.60
N LEU A 137 7.93 15.88 -0.66
CA LEU A 137 8.39 17.26 -0.42
C LEU A 137 8.29 17.68 1.05
N GLY A 138 7.32 17.14 1.80
CA GLY A 138 7.00 17.58 3.15
C GLY A 138 7.73 16.86 4.28
N ARG A 139 8.63 15.92 3.97
CA ARG A 139 9.33 15.12 4.97
C ARG A 139 10.18 16.00 5.89
N GLY A 140 9.95 15.93 7.20
CA GLY A 140 10.68 16.70 8.20
C GLY A 140 10.09 18.08 8.52
N GLU A 141 9.03 18.50 7.82
CA GLU A 141 8.25 19.70 8.16
C GLU A 141 6.99 19.29 8.93
N ALA A 142 6.97 19.55 10.25
CA ALA A 142 5.89 19.09 11.14
C ALA A 142 4.47 19.55 10.71
N ALA A 143 4.36 20.76 10.14
CA ALA A 143 3.09 21.28 9.63
C ALA A 143 2.58 20.47 8.42
N LEU A 144 3.48 20.05 7.53
CA LEU A 144 3.14 19.25 6.36
C LEU A 144 2.86 17.78 6.72
N GLU A 145 3.54 17.25 7.74
CA GLU A 145 3.22 15.95 8.32
C GLU A 145 1.83 15.95 8.98
N ALA A 146 1.43 17.06 9.60
CA ALA A 146 0.07 17.23 10.10
C ALA A 146 -0.97 17.29 8.97
N LEU A 147 -0.66 17.93 7.84
CA LEU A 147 -1.52 17.93 6.65
C LEU A 147 -1.73 16.51 6.08
N ASP A 148 -0.70 15.65 6.10
CA ASP A 148 -0.84 14.25 5.65
C ASP A 148 -1.89 13.47 6.46
N ILE A 149 -2.09 13.79 7.74
CA ILE A 149 -3.11 13.15 8.59
C ILE A 149 -4.51 13.35 7.99
N ASP A 150 -4.80 14.56 7.50
CA ASP A 150 -6.11 14.89 6.89
C ASP A 150 -6.30 14.19 5.54
N PHE A 151 -5.26 14.14 4.71
CA PHE A 151 -5.28 13.35 3.48
C PHE A 151 -5.54 11.87 3.76
N ARG A 152 -4.86 11.31 4.77
CA ARG A 152 -5.06 9.91 5.19
C ARG A 152 -6.48 9.68 5.69
N HIS A 153 -7.01 10.58 6.50
CA HIS A 153 -8.38 10.49 7.01
C HIS A 153 -9.40 10.39 5.85
N LEU A 154 -9.29 11.28 4.86
CA LEU A 154 -10.18 11.30 3.70
C LEU A 154 -9.98 10.06 2.81
N PHE A 155 -8.74 9.67 2.54
CA PHE A 155 -8.45 8.50 1.70
C PHE A 155 -8.90 7.19 2.35
N MET A 156 -8.82 7.06 3.67
CA MET A 156 -9.37 5.88 4.37
C MET A 156 -10.88 5.74 4.17
N SER A 157 -11.60 6.85 4.08
CA SER A 157 -13.03 6.84 3.79
C SER A 157 -13.33 6.51 2.33
N TRP A 158 -12.57 7.12 1.41
CA TRP A 158 -12.81 6.98 -0.03
C TRP A 158 -12.37 5.65 -0.61
N PHE A 159 -11.25 5.10 -0.14
CA PHE A 159 -10.71 3.80 -0.56
C PHE A 159 -11.19 2.69 0.38
N ASN A 160 -12.50 2.63 0.59
CA ASN A 160 -13.10 1.61 1.42
C ASN A 160 -12.86 0.22 0.78
N ARG A 161 -12.36 -0.72 1.58
CA ARG A 161 -12.17 -2.12 1.18
C ARG A 161 -13.38 -2.73 0.47
N GLY A 162 -14.60 -2.41 0.90
CA GLY A 162 -15.84 -2.97 0.34
C GLY A 162 -16.03 -2.72 -1.16
N PHE A 163 -15.32 -1.75 -1.73
CA PHE A 163 -15.34 -1.43 -3.15
C PHE A 163 -14.11 -1.92 -3.92
N LEU A 164 -13.13 -2.54 -3.25
CA LEU A 164 -12.00 -3.12 -3.94
C LEU A 164 -12.44 -4.34 -4.72
N VAL A 165 -12.10 -4.36 -6.00
CA VAL A 165 -12.39 -5.45 -6.92
C VAL A 165 -11.09 -6.15 -7.27
N LEU A 166 -10.99 -7.43 -6.91
CA LEU A 166 -9.91 -8.30 -7.34
C LEU A 166 -10.16 -8.74 -8.79
N ARG A 167 -9.15 -8.58 -9.66
CA ARG A 167 -9.20 -9.03 -11.05
C ARG A 167 -7.95 -9.85 -11.39
N PRO A 168 -8.08 -10.98 -12.11
CA PRO A 168 -6.93 -11.65 -12.69
C PRO A 168 -6.29 -10.75 -13.75
N ILE A 169 -4.95 -10.74 -13.79
CA ILE A 169 -4.15 -10.09 -14.81
C ILE A 169 -3.39 -11.17 -15.57
N ASN A 170 -3.53 -11.16 -16.88
CA ASN A 170 -2.95 -12.15 -17.79
C ASN A 170 -2.54 -11.48 -19.11
N TRP A 171 -2.01 -12.27 -20.05
CA TRP A 171 -1.55 -11.75 -21.34
C TRP A 171 -2.67 -11.20 -22.25
N GLU A 172 -3.93 -11.50 -21.95
CA GLU A 172 -5.10 -10.95 -22.67
C GLU A 172 -5.59 -9.63 -22.07
N SER A 173 -5.01 -9.20 -20.94
CA SER A 173 -5.38 -7.96 -20.28
C SER A 173 -5.01 -6.73 -21.13
N PRO A 174 -5.75 -5.60 -21.02
CA PRO A 174 -5.47 -4.43 -21.84
C PRO A 174 -4.04 -3.91 -21.69
N ALA A 175 -3.38 -3.60 -22.81
CA ALA A 175 -1.97 -3.19 -22.83
C ALA A 175 -1.66 -2.01 -21.89
N HIS A 176 -2.55 -1.02 -21.79
CA HIS A 176 -2.36 0.13 -20.90
C HIS A 176 -2.39 -0.23 -19.39
N ILE A 177 -2.96 -1.37 -19.01
CA ILE A 177 -2.87 -1.91 -17.64
C ILE A 177 -1.55 -2.65 -17.48
N LEU A 178 -1.16 -3.45 -18.48
CA LEU A 178 0.11 -4.18 -18.48
C LEU A 178 1.33 -3.24 -18.39
N GLU A 179 1.31 -2.12 -19.12
CA GLU A 179 2.32 -1.06 -19.02
C GLU A 179 2.46 -0.52 -17.59
N LYS A 180 1.35 -0.42 -16.86
CA LYS A 180 1.36 0.03 -15.46
C LYS A 180 1.93 -1.03 -14.53
N ILE A 181 1.66 -2.31 -14.77
CA ILE A 181 2.28 -3.40 -14.00
C ILE A 181 3.81 -3.33 -14.14
N ILE A 182 4.32 -3.12 -15.36
CA ILE A 182 5.77 -2.91 -15.59
C ILE A 182 6.26 -1.70 -14.79
N ALA A 183 5.57 -0.56 -14.90
CA ALA A 183 5.98 0.68 -14.25
C ALA A 183 5.92 0.65 -12.71
N TYR A 184 5.06 -0.19 -12.14
CA TYR A 184 4.77 -0.22 -10.70
C TYR A 184 5.44 -1.38 -9.96
N GLU A 185 6.16 -2.25 -10.65
CA GLU A 185 6.82 -3.38 -10.02
C GLU A 185 7.98 -2.93 -9.11
N ALA A 186 7.78 -3.12 -7.81
CA ALA A 186 8.62 -2.56 -6.77
C ALA A 186 9.50 -3.60 -6.05
N VAL A 187 9.27 -4.90 -6.26
CA VAL A 187 10.00 -6.00 -5.60
C VAL A 187 11.10 -6.51 -6.53
N HIS A 188 10.73 -6.97 -7.73
CA HIS A 188 11.62 -7.54 -8.74
C HIS A 188 11.38 -6.86 -10.09
N ALA A 189 12.21 -5.88 -10.44
CA ALA A 189 12.06 -5.04 -11.63
C ALA A 189 11.68 -5.86 -12.88
N ILE A 190 10.76 -5.32 -13.68
CA ILE A 190 10.37 -5.87 -14.98
C ILE A 190 10.98 -4.98 -16.04
N ASP A 191 12.02 -5.47 -16.70
CA ASP A 191 12.84 -4.64 -17.59
C ASP A 191 12.30 -4.58 -19.03
N SER A 192 11.35 -5.46 -19.38
CA SER A 192 10.81 -5.56 -20.75
C SER A 192 9.42 -6.18 -20.81
N TRP A 193 8.77 -6.02 -21.97
CA TRP A 193 7.53 -6.73 -22.30
C TRP A 193 7.72 -8.26 -22.34
N ASP A 194 8.90 -8.74 -22.73
CA ASP A 194 9.20 -10.16 -22.74
C ASP A 194 9.37 -10.72 -21.32
N ASP A 195 9.94 -9.95 -20.40
CA ASP A 195 9.95 -10.31 -18.97
C ASP A 195 8.51 -10.33 -18.40
N LEU A 196 7.70 -9.30 -18.66
CA LEU A 196 6.29 -9.31 -18.26
C LEU A 196 5.56 -10.55 -18.80
N ARG A 197 5.77 -10.87 -20.08
CA ARG A 197 5.16 -12.03 -20.72
C ARG A 197 5.54 -13.33 -20.02
N ARG A 198 6.80 -13.51 -19.64
CA ARG A 198 7.27 -14.69 -18.89
C ARG A 198 6.63 -14.82 -17.51
N ARG A 199 6.20 -13.70 -16.91
CA ARG A 199 5.51 -13.70 -15.60
C ARG A 199 3.99 -13.82 -15.69
N LEU A 200 3.39 -13.64 -16.87
CA LEU A 200 1.93 -13.65 -17.05
C LEU A 200 1.39 -14.75 -17.97
N GLN A 201 2.17 -15.21 -18.94
CA GLN A 201 1.72 -16.17 -19.95
C GLN A 201 1.79 -17.64 -19.50
N PRO A 202 2.83 -18.12 -18.81
CA PRO A 202 2.92 -19.52 -18.40
C PRO A 202 1.77 -19.94 -17.47
N ALA A 203 1.28 -21.17 -17.64
CA ALA A 203 0.14 -21.69 -16.86
C ALA A 203 0.45 -21.85 -15.36
N ASP A 204 1.71 -21.88 -14.96
CA ASP A 204 2.16 -21.88 -13.56
C ASP A 204 2.53 -20.50 -13.04
N ARG A 205 2.09 -19.45 -13.74
CA ARG A 205 2.12 -18.08 -13.27
C ARG A 205 0.69 -17.54 -13.17
N ARG A 206 0.44 -16.78 -12.13
CA ARG A 206 -0.81 -16.09 -11.88
C ARG A 206 -0.49 -14.68 -11.42
N CYS A 207 -1.26 -13.72 -11.88
CA CYS A 207 -1.16 -12.35 -11.39
C CYS A 207 -2.56 -11.83 -11.12
N PHE A 208 -2.68 -11.05 -10.07
CA PHE A 208 -3.93 -10.44 -9.65
C PHE A 208 -3.72 -8.98 -9.33
N ALA A 209 -4.70 -8.13 -9.60
CA ALA A 209 -4.67 -6.74 -9.20
C ALA A 209 -5.99 -6.32 -8.55
N PHE A 210 -5.87 -5.46 -7.54
CA PHE A 210 -6.99 -4.81 -6.87
C PHE A 210 -7.24 -3.44 -7.50
N PHE A 211 -8.48 -3.23 -7.94
CA PHE A 211 -8.95 -1.99 -8.53
C PHE A 211 -9.98 -1.33 -7.62
N HIS A 212 -10.07 -0.01 -7.70
CA HIS A 212 -11.11 0.76 -7.02
C HIS A 212 -11.94 1.54 -8.05
N PRO A 213 -13.27 1.64 -7.90
CA PRO A 213 -14.13 2.33 -8.88
C PRO A 213 -13.78 3.80 -9.10
N ALA A 214 -13.19 4.46 -8.10
CA ALA A 214 -12.72 5.84 -8.23
C ALA A 214 -11.46 5.99 -9.10
N MET A 215 -10.73 4.91 -9.34
CA MET A 215 -9.51 4.86 -10.16
C MET A 215 -9.54 3.58 -11.03
N PRO A 216 -10.48 3.50 -11.99
CA PRO A 216 -10.87 2.23 -12.63
C PRO A 216 -9.76 1.58 -13.47
N ASP A 217 -8.88 2.40 -14.06
CA ASP A 217 -7.77 1.95 -14.89
C ASP A 217 -6.46 1.86 -14.10
N GLU A 218 -6.48 2.09 -12.79
CA GLU A 218 -5.27 2.06 -11.95
C GLU A 218 -5.30 0.80 -11.07
N PRO A 219 -4.35 -0.14 -11.27
CA PRO A 219 -4.11 -1.14 -10.24
C PRO A 219 -3.63 -0.38 -8.99
N LEU A 220 -4.25 -0.66 -7.85
CA LEU A 220 -3.82 -0.10 -6.56
C LEU A 220 -2.77 -0.99 -5.91
N ILE A 221 -3.01 -2.30 -6.00
CA ILE A 221 -2.11 -3.35 -5.53
C ILE A 221 -2.13 -4.42 -6.59
N PHE A 222 -0.98 -4.98 -6.94
CA PHE A 222 -0.94 -6.25 -7.65
C PHE A 222 -0.08 -7.26 -6.93
N VAL A 223 -0.35 -8.52 -7.24
CA VAL A 223 0.19 -9.69 -6.58
C VAL A 223 0.58 -10.69 -7.66
N GLU A 224 1.86 -11.03 -7.71
CA GLU A 224 2.39 -12.07 -8.58
C GLU A 224 2.58 -13.38 -7.81
N VAL A 225 2.12 -14.47 -8.42
CA VAL A 225 2.10 -15.81 -7.84
C VAL A 225 2.74 -16.79 -8.81
N ALA A 226 3.67 -17.58 -8.29
CA ALA A 226 4.25 -18.73 -8.97
C ALA A 226 3.64 -20.01 -8.38
N LEU A 227 3.12 -20.86 -9.24
CA LEU A 227 2.70 -22.21 -8.87
C LEU A 227 3.92 -23.13 -8.92
N THR A 228 4.18 -23.83 -7.82
CA THR A 228 5.38 -24.64 -7.63
C THR A 228 5.07 -25.97 -6.95
N ASN A 229 6.05 -26.88 -6.99
CA ASN A 229 6.08 -28.07 -6.16
C ASN A 229 7.01 -27.83 -4.96
N GLY A 230 6.43 -27.74 -3.78
CA GLY A 230 7.10 -27.36 -2.56
C GLY A 230 7.39 -25.86 -2.42
N VAL A 231 7.94 -25.52 -1.26
CA VAL A 231 8.21 -24.15 -0.82
C VAL A 231 9.55 -23.66 -1.39
N PRO A 232 9.57 -22.58 -2.20
CA PRO A 232 10.79 -22.09 -2.80
C PRO A 232 11.66 -21.32 -1.80
N SER A 233 12.97 -21.32 -2.09
CA SER A 233 14.01 -20.70 -1.26
C SER A 233 14.84 -19.63 -1.96
N SER A 234 14.63 -19.39 -3.26
CA SER A 234 15.39 -18.40 -4.03
C SER A 234 14.51 -17.77 -5.11
N VAL A 235 14.57 -16.45 -5.22
CA VAL A 235 13.83 -15.70 -6.25
C VAL A 235 14.46 -15.86 -7.62
N GLN A 236 15.80 -15.95 -7.69
CA GLN A 236 16.50 -16.21 -8.95
C GLN A 236 16.04 -17.54 -9.56
N ASN A 237 15.94 -18.59 -8.75
CA ASN A 237 15.43 -19.89 -9.21
C ASN A 237 13.96 -19.83 -9.66
N LEU A 238 13.16 -18.97 -9.04
CA LEU A 238 11.75 -18.79 -9.38
C LEU A 238 11.57 -18.03 -10.70
N LEU A 239 12.49 -17.12 -11.04
CA LEU A 239 12.43 -16.26 -12.21
C LEU A 239 13.31 -16.72 -13.38
N ILE A 240 13.86 -17.95 -13.33
CA ILE A 240 14.65 -18.54 -14.44
C ILE A 240 13.86 -18.48 -15.75
N GLU A 241 14.51 -17.96 -16.81
CA GLU A 241 13.88 -17.69 -18.10
C GLU A 241 13.60 -18.98 -18.90
N ASP A 242 14.55 -19.92 -18.91
CA ASP A 242 14.52 -21.13 -19.73
C ASP A 242 14.09 -22.38 -18.96
N ARG A 243 13.02 -22.27 -18.17
CA ARG A 243 12.46 -23.42 -17.44
C ARG A 243 11.25 -24.02 -18.18
N ALA A 244 11.08 -25.33 -18.07
CA ALA A 244 9.84 -25.98 -18.49
C ALA A 244 8.69 -25.52 -17.56
N PRO A 245 7.59 -24.95 -18.10
CA PRO A 245 6.42 -24.62 -17.30
C PRO A 245 5.80 -25.86 -16.68
N LEU A 246 5.35 -25.75 -15.44
CA LEU A 246 4.53 -26.75 -14.77
C LEU A 246 3.07 -26.60 -15.22
N ALA A 247 2.32 -27.69 -15.32
CA ALA A 247 0.87 -27.60 -15.46
C ALA A 247 0.26 -27.09 -14.14
N ALA A 248 -0.72 -26.19 -14.21
CA ALA A 248 -1.27 -25.54 -13.01
C ALA A 248 -1.84 -26.57 -12.01
N GLU A 249 -2.48 -27.61 -12.54
CA GLU A 249 -3.07 -28.74 -11.82
C GLU A 249 -2.06 -29.64 -11.11
N ASP A 250 -0.79 -29.64 -11.55
CA ASP A 250 0.27 -30.46 -10.95
C ASP A 250 0.94 -29.77 -9.75
N ALA A 251 0.66 -28.48 -9.54
CA ALA A 251 1.25 -27.70 -8.46
C ALA A 251 0.60 -28.01 -7.10
N ASP A 252 1.42 -28.06 -6.04
CA ASP A 252 0.96 -28.20 -4.65
C ASP A 252 1.11 -26.92 -3.81
N THR A 253 1.81 -25.92 -4.35
CA THR A 253 2.19 -24.70 -3.63
C THR A 253 1.94 -23.47 -4.48
N ALA A 254 1.27 -22.47 -3.91
CA ALA A 254 1.17 -21.12 -4.46
C ALA A 254 2.15 -20.19 -3.73
N THR A 255 3.12 -19.67 -4.47
CA THR A 255 4.17 -18.79 -3.97
C THR A 255 3.92 -17.34 -4.37
N PHE A 256 3.54 -16.50 -3.41
CA PHE A 256 3.40 -15.05 -3.57
C PHE A 256 4.80 -14.40 -3.52
N TYR A 257 5.40 -14.13 -4.68
CA TYR A 257 6.78 -13.64 -4.77
C TYR A 257 6.90 -12.14 -5.02
N SER A 258 5.83 -11.47 -5.48
CA SER A 258 5.76 -10.01 -5.55
C SER A 258 4.40 -9.50 -5.10
N ILE A 259 4.40 -8.47 -4.25
CA ILE A 259 3.22 -7.72 -3.83
C ILE A 259 3.60 -6.25 -3.86
N SER A 260 3.02 -5.51 -4.80
CA SER A 260 3.41 -4.14 -5.11
C SER A 260 2.24 -3.18 -4.86
N ASN A 261 2.44 -2.18 -4.00
CA ASN A 261 1.54 -1.03 -3.90
C ASN A 261 1.91 -0.05 -5.03
N CYS A 262 0.98 0.14 -5.95
CA CYS A 262 1.22 0.88 -7.19
C CYS A 262 1.20 2.39 -7.00
N GLN A 263 0.58 2.87 -5.91
CA GLN A 263 0.29 4.28 -5.73
C GLN A 263 1.02 4.79 -4.49
N ALA A 264 2.12 5.53 -4.69
CA ALA A 264 2.89 6.12 -3.59
C ALA A 264 2.02 7.04 -2.71
N GLY A 265 1.07 7.74 -3.31
CA GLY A 265 0.07 8.55 -2.61
C GLY A 265 -0.93 7.75 -1.79
N LEU A 266 -0.97 6.42 -1.88
CA LEU A 266 -1.75 5.54 -1.02
C LEU A 266 -0.87 4.82 0.02
N ALA A 267 0.38 5.25 0.20
CA ALA A 267 1.23 4.74 1.27
C ALA A 267 0.53 4.90 2.63
N SER A 268 0.55 3.83 3.43
CA SER A 268 -0.09 3.75 4.75
C SER A 268 -1.62 3.87 4.76
N ILE A 269 -2.28 3.74 3.60
CA ILE A 269 -3.72 3.52 3.51
C ILE A 269 -3.97 2.02 3.53
N SER A 270 -4.71 1.54 4.53
CA SER A 270 -5.05 0.12 4.60
C SER A 270 -6.21 -0.21 3.67
N PHE A 271 -5.97 -1.14 2.77
CA PHE A 271 -6.98 -1.75 1.90
C PHE A 271 -7.62 -2.99 2.55
N GLY A 272 -7.38 -3.19 3.85
CA GLY A 272 -7.82 -4.33 4.62
C GLY A 272 -6.78 -5.44 4.76
N ASN A 273 -6.98 -6.26 5.78
CA ASN A 273 -6.05 -7.29 6.23
C ASN A 273 -6.40 -8.70 5.72
N SER A 274 -6.87 -8.80 4.48
CA SER A 274 -7.26 -10.09 3.90
C SER A 274 -7.08 -10.16 2.38
N LEU A 275 -6.26 -9.28 1.81
CA LEU A 275 -6.02 -9.25 0.36
C LEU A 275 -5.44 -10.58 -0.11
N ILE A 276 -4.39 -11.03 0.58
CA ILE A 276 -3.72 -12.29 0.25
C ILE A 276 -4.59 -13.50 0.59
N LYS A 277 -5.40 -13.41 1.65
CA LYS A 277 -6.40 -14.44 1.97
C LYS A 277 -7.40 -14.63 0.83
N GLN A 278 -7.85 -13.54 0.21
CA GLN A 278 -8.78 -13.61 -0.92
C GLN A 278 -8.13 -14.28 -2.13
N VAL A 279 -6.93 -13.86 -2.52
CA VAL A 279 -6.20 -14.47 -3.63
C VAL A 279 -5.91 -15.96 -3.36
N ALA A 280 -5.48 -16.31 -2.16
CA ALA A 280 -5.23 -17.70 -1.77
C ALA A 280 -6.50 -18.55 -1.78
N ALA A 281 -7.65 -18.01 -1.33
CA ALA A 281 -8.92 -18.71 -1.37
C ALA A 281 -9.41 -18.93 -2.81
N ASP A 282 -9.28 -17.93 -3.68
CA ASP A 282 -9.65 -18.04 -5.10
C ASP A 282 -8.79 -19.09 -5.80
N LEU A 283 -7.47 -19.07 -5.59
CA LEU A 283 -6.55 -20.10 -6.09
C LEU A 283 -6.89 -21.50 -5.56
N SER A 284 -7.19 -21.62 -4.26
CA SER A 284 -7.57 -22.91 -3.66
C SER A 284 -8.86 -23.47 -4.23
N ALA A 285 -9.80 -22.60 -4.61
CA ALA A 285 -11.07 -23.00 -5.21
C ALA A 285 -10.92 -23.37 -6.70
N GLU A 286 -10.04 -22.69 -7.43
CA GLU A 286 -9.71 -22.98 -8.83
C GLU A 286 -8.88 -24.27 -8.96
N LEU A 287 -7.88 -24.44 -8.11
CA LEU A 287 -6.86 -25.49 -8.21
C LEU A 287 -6.83 -26.35 -6.94
N GLY A 288 -7.62 -27.42 -6.93
CA GLY A 288 -7.75 -28.31 -5.76
C GLY A 288 -6.47 -29.06 -5.35
N GLY A 289 -5.43 -29.05 -6.19
CA GLY A 289 -4.11 -29.60 -5.87
C GLY A 289 -3.29 -28.75 -4.89
N LEU A 290 -3.60 -27.45 -4.78
CA LEU A 290 -2.85 -26.51 -3.93
C LEU A 290 -3.13 -26.75 -2.45
N LYS A 291 -2.06 -27.05 -1.70
CA LYS A 291 -2.09 -27.31 -0.25
C LYS A 291 -1.37 -26.23 0.55
N THR A 292 -0.39 -25.57 -0.07
CA THR A 292 0.51 -24.64 0.60
C THR A 292 0.42 -23.26 -0.03
N PHE A 293 0.20 -22.23 0.79
CA PHE A 293 0.15 -20.83 0.35
C PHE A 293 1.22 -20.07 1.10
N VAL A 294 2.32 -19.74 0.42
CA VAL A 294 3.51 -19.13 1.03
C VAL A 294 3.96 -17.92 0.25
N THR A 295 4.63 -17.00 0.89
CA THR A 295 5.31 -15.90 0.18
C THR A 295 6.78 -16.23 -0.01
N LEU A 296 7.46 -15.52 -0.89
CA LEU A 296 8.92 -15.37 -0.84
C LEU A 296 9.22 -13.88 -0.76
N SER A 297 9.34 -13.37 0.47
CA SER A 297 9.31 -11.93 0.76
C SER A 297 10.70 -11.38 1.10
N PRO A 298 11.00 -10.13 0.70
CA PRO A 298 12.21 -9.43 1.13
C PRO A 298 12.13 -9.03 2.62
N ILE A 299 13.28 -8.69 3.21
CA ILE A 299 13.39 -8.23 4.61
C ILE A 299 14.06 -6.85 4.66
N PRO A 300 13.39 -5.79 4.15
CA PRO A 300 14.00 -4.48 4.01
C PRO A 300 14.36 -3.86 5.36
N GLY A 301 15.61 -3.42 5.49
CA GLY A 301 16.12 -2.78 6.72
C GLY A 301 16.84 -3.75 7.65
N PHE A 302 16.88 -5.04 7.33
CA PHE A 302 17.63 -6.02 8.11
C PHE A 302 19.14 -5.75 8.10
N SER A 303 19.74 -5.40 6.96
CA SER A 303 21.17 -5.07 6.90
C SER A 303 21.55 -3.94 7.86
N HIS A 304 20.77 -2.86 7.84
CA HIS A 304 21.01 -1.70 8.70
C HIS A 304 20.83 -2.06 10.19
N TRP A 305 19.76 -2.76 10.54
CA TRP A 305 19.56 -3.25 11.90
C TRP A 305 20.69 -4.19 12.36
N LEU A 306 21.18 -5.05 11.47
CA LEU A 306 22.27 -5.98 11.76
C LEU A 306 23.56 -5.23 12.08
N GLU A 307 23.89 -4.20 11.30
CA GLU A 307 25.07 -3.34 11.52
C GLU A 307 25.00 -2.62 12.87
N GLU A 308 23.83 -2.06 13.23
CA GLU A 308 23.61 -1.42 14.53
C GLU A 308 23.77 -2.42 15.69
N GLU A 309 23.32 -3.65 15.49
CA GLU A 309 23.30 -4.68 16.52
C GLU A 309 24.65 -5.38 16.73
N THR A 310 25.44 -5.57 15.67
CA THR A 310 26.76 -6.23 15.73
C THR A 310 27.92 -5.25 15.83
N GLY A 311 27.71 -3.98 15.46
CA GLY A 311 28.78 -2.99 15.30
C GLY A 311 29.76 -3.32 14.17
N SER A 312 29.40 -4.21 13.22
CA SER A 312 30.23 -4.60 12.09
C SER A 312 29.43 -4.68 10.79
N GLU A 313 30.08 -4.30 9.69
CA GLU A 313 29.56 -4.47 8.33
C GLU A 313 29.77 -5.90 7.79
N ASP A 314 30.54 -6.73 8.51
CA ASP A 314 30.82 -8.10 8.11
C ASP A 314 29.55 -8.94 8.08
N THR A 315 29.41 -9.74 7.03
CA THR A 315 28.30 -10.69 6.94
C THR A 315 28.63 -11.93 7.77
N PRO A 316 27.82 -12.26 8.80
CA PRO A 316 28.00 -13.49 9.57
C PRO A 316 27.90 -14.75 8.70
N ASP A 317 28.33 -15.89 9.24
CA ASP A 317 28.06 -17.17 8.62
C ASP A 317 26.54 -17.39 8.42
N PRO A 318 26.12 -18.24 7.46
CA PRO A 318 24.72 -18.41 7.10
C PRO A 318 23.79 -18.79 8.26
N ASP A 319 24.25 -19.59 9.22
CA ASP A 319 23.42 -20.05 10.34
C ASP A 319 23.20 -18.93 11.34
N ARG A 320 24.26 -18.18 11.68
CA ARG A 320 24.15 -16.98 12.52
C ARG A 320 23.30 -15.91 11.85
N LEU A 321 23.45 -15.72 10.54
CA LEU A 321 22.66 -14.75 9.77
C LEU A 321 21.15 -15.08 9.81
N LYS A 322 20.78 -16.36 9.65
CA LYS A 322 19.37 -16.81 9.80
C LYS A 322 18.85 -16.58 11.22
N ALA A 323 19.64 -16.89 12.25
CA ALA A 323 19.24 -16.68 13.63
C ALA A 323 18.95 -15.19 13.91
N LEU A 324 19.85 -14.31 13.48
CA LEU A 324 19.69 -12.85 13.64
C LEU A 324 18.49 -12.33 12.84
N ALA A 325 18.25 -12.83 11.62
CA ALA A 325 17.05 -12.49 10.85
C ALA A 325 15.75 -12.95 11.55
N ALA A 326 15.72 -14.15 12.13
CA ALA A 326 14.58 -14.63 12.92
C ALA A 326 14.31 -13.71 14.11
N ARG A 327 15.36 -13.27 14.81
CA ARG A 327 15.24 -12.33 15.92
C ARG A 327 14.76 -10.95 15.46
N TYR A 328 15.29 -10.43 14.36
CA TYR A 328 14.83 -9.17 13.77
C TYR A 328 13.32 -9.18 13.50
N LEU A 329 12.85 -10.20 12.79
CA LEU A 329 11.43 -10.34 12.42
C LEU A 329 10.49 -10.51 13.63
N THR A 330 10.97 -11.18 14.68
CA THR A 330 10.11 -11.61 15.80
C THR A 330 10.26 -10.75 17.06
N LYS A 331 11.41 -10.12 17.28
CA LYS A 331 11.75 -9.38 18.51
C LYS A 331 12.05 -7.90 18.30
N ALA A 332 12.58 -7.48 17.14
CA ALA A 332 12.76 -6.05 16.89
C ALA A 332 11.40 -5.37 16.74
N LYS A 333 11.18 -4.26 17.46
CA LYS A 333 9.91 -3.52 17.52
C LYS A 333 10.13 -2.02 17.37
N ARG A 334 9.14 -1.34 16.81
CA ARG A 334 9.03 0.12 16.84
C ARG A 334 8.52 0.59 18.20
N GLY A 335 8.52 1.91 18.43
CA GLY A 335 8.00 2.51 19.66
C GLY A 335 6.51 2.23 19.94
N ASP A 336 5.74 1.85 18.90
CA ASP A 336 4.33 1.44 19.01
C ASP A 336 4.16 -0.07 19.32
N GLY A 337 5.26 -0.81 19.50
CA GLY A 337 5.23 -2.24 19.79
C GLY A 337 4.94 -3.14 18.59
N LEU A 338 4.86 -2.60 17.36
CA LEU A 338 4.75 -3.41 16.13
C LEU A 338 6.13 -3.86 15.63
N PRO A 339 6.22 -4.98 14.87
CA PRO A 339 7.47 -5.43 14.21
C PRO A 339 8.20 -4.29 13.50
N LEU A 340 9.53 -4.25 13.61
CA LEU A 340 10.33 -3.21 12.97
C LEU A 340 10.30 -3.30 11.44
N ASP A 341 10.37 -4.52 10.91
CA ASP A 341 10.29 -4.80 9.48
C ASP A 341 8.88 -4.48 8.91
N PRO A 342 8.77 -3.64 7.86
CA PRO A 342 7.47 -3.26 7.29
C PRO A 342 6.76 -4.41 6.58
N VAL A 343 7.50 -5.34 5.97
CA VAL A 343 6.94 -6.48 5.22
C VAL A 343 6.38 -7.53 6.19
N ALA A 344 7.03 -7.74 7.33
CA ALA A 344 6.54 -8.53 8.45
C ALA A 344 5.25 -7.96 9.00
N ARG A 345 5.19 -6.64 9.26
CA ARG A 345 3.94 -5.98 9.69
C ARG A 345 2.81 -6.23 8.70
N PHE A 346 3.10 -6.15 7.40
CA PHE A 346 2.10 -6.38 6.36
C PHE A 346 1.59 -7.84 6.37
N HIS A 347 2.47 -8.84 6.33
CA HIS A 347 2.05 -10.24 6.26
C HIS A 347 1.41 -10.75 7.56
N LEU A 348 1.97 -10.38 8.71
CA LEU A 348 1.37 -10.68 10.03
C LEU A 348 0.03 -9.96 10.20
N GLY A 349 -0.06 -8.71 9.73
CA GLY A 349 -1.30 -7.96 9.62
C GLY A 349 -2.34 -8.70 8.79
N ASN A 350 -1.95 -9.40 7.73
CA ASN A 350 -2.83 -10.24 6.92
C ASN A 350 -3.02 -11.68 7.48
N GLY A 351 -2.56 -11.97 8.69
CA GLY A 351 -2.77 -13.24 9.39
C GLY A 351 -1.80 -14.37 9.00
N ALA A 352 -0.73 -14.06 8.28
CA ALA A 352 0.31 -15.05 8.01
C ALA A 352 1.13 -15.38 9.26
N GLU A 353 1.91 -16.46 9.21
CA GLU A 353 2.94 -16.76 10.21
C GLU A 353 4.34 -16.69 9.60
N VAL A 354 5.34 -16.24 10.38
CA VAL A 354 6.74 -16.31 9.96
C VAL A 354 7.12 -17.79 9.85
N PHE A 355 7.42 -18.27 8.65
CA PHE A 355 7.45 -19.71 8.39
C PHE A 355 8.87 -20.24 8.24
N LYS A 356 9.65 -19.71 7.30
CA LYS A 356 10.99 -20.23 6.98
C LYS A 356 11.92 -19.13 6.48
N LEU A 357 13.22 -19.24 6.79
CA LEU A 357 14.26 -18.28 6.39
C LEU A 357 15.26 -18.90 5.43
N HIS A 358 15.66 -18.13 4.43
CA HIS A 358 16.56 -18.55 3.37
C HIS A 358 17.70 -17.56 3.22
N THR A 359 18.92 -18.06 3.20
CA THR A 359 20.13 -17.31 2.87
C THR A 359 20.44 -17.49 1.39
N GLN A 360 21.13 -16.51 0.78
CA GLN A 360 21.42 -16.52 -0.67
C GLN A 360 20.13 -16.65 -1.52
N ALA A 361 19.02 -16.13 -0.98
CA ALA A 361 17.70 -16.26 -1.56
C ALA A 361 17.41 -15.16 -2.59
N ASP A 362 17.96 -13.97 -2.37
CA ASP A 362 18.01 -12.89 -3.35
C ASP A 362 19.44 -12.35 -3.47
N THR A 363 20.15 -12.79 -4.49
CA THR A 363 21.53 -12.39 -4.78
C THR A 363 21.63 -11.11 -5.62
N SER A 364 20.51 -10.46 -5.92
CA SER A 364 20.52 -9.17 -6.60
C SER A 364 21.21 -8.11 -5.73
N ASP A 365 21.75 -7.06 -6.36
CA ASP A 365 22.36 -5.94 -5.62
C ASP A 365 21.40 -5.32 -4.60
N LYS A 366 20.09 -5.31 -4.92
CA LYS A 366 19.04 -4.84 -4.02
C LYS A 366 18.88 -5.77 -2.81
N GLY A 367 18.74 -7.08 -3.02
CA GLY A 367 18.62 -8.06 -1.95
C GLY A 367 19.84 -8.08 -1.02
N MET A 368 21.03 -7.97 -1.61
CA MET A 368 22.29 -7.88 -0.85
C MET A 368 22.35 -6.62 0.01
N ARG A 369 21.96 -5.46 -0.53
CA ARG A 369 21.91 -4.21 0.26
C ARG A 369 20.84 -4.25 1.36
N GLN A 370 19.66 -4.79 1.07
CA GLN A 370 18.51 -4.73 1.98
C GLN A 370 18.61 -5.71 3.16
N SER A 371 19.07 -6.94 2.90
CA SER A 371 19.02 -8.02 3.88
C SER A 371 20.17 -9.02 3.76
N ARG A 372 21.31 -8.64 3.15
CA ARG A 372 22.44 -9.55 2.89
C ARG A 372 22.01 -10.82 2.14
N GLY A 373 21.00 -10.68 1.26
CA GLY A 373 20.44 -11.78 0.46
C GLY A 373 19.56 -12.75 1.23
N VAL A 374 19.13 -12.40 2.45
CA VAL A 374 18.17 -13.19 3.23
C VAL A 374 16.74 -12.86 2.79
N MET A 375 15.94 -13.89 2.56
CA MET A 375 14.49 -13.78 2.37
C MET A 375 13.74 -14.67 3.34
N VAL A 376 12.44 -14.42 3.47
CA VAL A 376 11.54 -15.14 4.38
C VAL A 376 10.32 -15.64 3.63
N ASN A 377 9.87 -16.86 3.94
CA ASN A 377 8.50 -17.25 3.63
C ASN A 377 7.57 -16.90 4.79
N TYR A 378 6.45 -16.27 4.46
CA TYR A 378 5.29 -16.21 5.34
C TYR A 378 4.27 -17.25 4.88
N LEU A 379 3.73 -18.05 5.81
CA LEU A 379 2.72 -19.07 5.51
C LEU A 379 1.31 -18.54 5.79
N TYR A 380 0.44 -18.66 4.79
CA TYR A 380 -0.98 -18.38 4.87
C TYR A 380 -1.77 -19.68 5.06
N ASN A 381 -1.87 -20.14 6.32
CA ASN A 381 -2.74 -21.26 6.65
C ASN A 381 -4.21 -20.78 6.68
N LEU A 382 -4.99 -21.11 5.66
CA LEU A 382 -6.36 -20.60 5.47
C LEU A 382 -7.28 -20.80 6.69
N ASP A 383 -7.11 -21.90 7.43
CA ASP A 383 -7.89 -22.21 8.65
C ASP A 383 -7.48 -21.35 9.86
N ARG A 384 -6.25 -20.83 9.86
CA ARG A 384 -5.66 -20.08 10.98
C ARG A 384 -5.53 -18.58 10.71
N VAL A 385 -5.64 -18.13 9.47
CA VAL A 385 -5.43 -16.72 9.07
C VAL A 385 -6.26 -15.77 9.93
N SER A 386 -7.57 -16.03 10.11
CA SER A 386 -8.44 -15.13 10.90
C SER A 386 -7.97 -15.03 12.37
N ARG A 387 -7.66 -16.17 12.99
CA ARG A 387 -7.18 -16.21 14.38
C ARG A 387 -5.82 -15.53 14.55
N ASN A 388 -4.89 -15.78 13.62
CA ASN A 388 -3.58 -15.15 13.64
C ASN A 388 -3.70 -13.63 13.48
N HIS A 389 -4.57 -13.17 12.58
CA HIS A 389 -4.87 -11.75 12.37
C HIS A 389 -5.40 -11.09 13.65
N GLU A 390 -6.41 -11.69 14.30
CA GLU A 390 -7.00 -11.16 15.53
C GLU A 390 -5.98 -11.04 16.66
N ARG A 391 -5.14 -12.06 16.86
CA ARG A 391 -4.07 -12.03 17.85
C ARG A 391 -3.03 -10.96 17.57
N PHE A 392 -2.59 -10.83 16.32
CA PHE A 392 -1.65 -9.79 15.95
C PHE A 392 -2.26 -8.39 16.12
N ALA A 393 -3.52 -8.19 15.75
CA ALA A 393 -4.20 -6.90 15.88
C ALA A 393 -4.48 -6.49 17.33
N SER A 394 -4.76 -7.45 18.22
CA SER A 394 -5.14 -7.19 19.62
C SER A 394 -3.98 -7.16 20.60
N THR A 395 -3.01 -8.07 20.45
CA THR A 395 -1.92 -8.25 21.42
C THR A 395 -0.53 -8.14 20.81
N HIS A 396 -0.44 -7.84 19.50
CA HIS A 396 0.81 -7.86 18.73
C HIS A 396 1.53 -9.22 18.78
N GLU A 397 0.81 -10.31 19.08
CA GLU A 397 1.37 -11.66 19.09
C GLU A 397 1.77 -12.09 17.68
N ILE A 398 3.02 -12.52 17.52
CA ILE A 398 3.56 -12.97 16.24
C ILE A 398 3.41 -14.48 16.12
N ALA A 399 2.61 -14.92 15.15
CA ALA A 399 2.56 -16.32 14.74
C ALA A 399 3.86 -16.69 14.01
N MET A 400 4.48 -17.80 14.40
CA MET A 400 5.73 -18.28 13.82
C MET A 400 5.84 -19.81 13.92
N SER A 401 6.57 -20.42 12.98
CA SER A 401 6.87 -21.85 13.00
C SER A 401 7.80 -22.23 14.15
N SER A 402 7.90 -23.53 14.44
CA SER A 402 8.85 -24.07 15.43
C SER A 402 10.31 -23.80 15.04
N GLU A 403 10.63 -23.87 13.74
CA GLU A 403 11.96 -23.57 13.19
C GLU A 403 12.35 -22.11 13.48
N ILE A 404 11.47 -21.15 13.18
CA ILE A 404 11.71 -19.72 13.44
C ILE A 404 11.86 -19.45 14.93
N ARG A 405 11.06 -20.11 15.78
CA ARG A 405 11.19 -20.00 17.24
C ARG A 405 12.56 -20.47 17.71
N ALA A 406 13.05 -21.62 17.22
CA ALA A 406 14.37 -22.14 17.57
C ALA A 406 15.50 -21.20 17.10
N LEU A 407 15.41 -20.69 15.87
CA LEU A 407 16.37 -19.71 15.32
C LEU A 407 16.41 -18.41 16.15
N SER A 408 15.24 -17.86 16.50
CA SER A 408 15.17 -16.65 17.31
C SER A 408 15.76 -16.85 18.71
N SER A 409 15.55 -18.02 19.33
CA SER A 409 16.16 -18.34 20.63
C SER A 409 17.67 -18.60 20.53
N ALA A 410 18.15 -19.19 19.43
CA ALA A 410 19.58 -19.36 19.19
C ALA A 410 20.29 -18.01 19.05
N ALA A 411 19.63 -17.01 18.45
CA ALA A 411 20.17 -15.67 18.29
C ALA A 411 20.51 -14.96 19.61
N GLU A 412 19.77 -15.25 20.68
CA GLU A 412 20.01 -14.68 22.01
C GLU A 412 21.37 -15.13 22.58
N LYS A 413 21.89 -16.29 22.17
CA LYS A 413 23.20 -16.80 22.58
C LYS A 413 24.37 -16.08 21.89
N PHE A 414 24.12 -15.32 20.83
CA PHE A 414 25.16 -14.58 20.09
C PHE A 414 25.31 -13.12 20.53
N SER A 415 24.43 -12.65 21.43
CA SER A 415 24.44 -11.29 21.99
C SER A 415 24.82 -11.25 23.47
N ALA A 416 25.17 -12.41 24.04
CA ALA A 416 25.87 -12.54 25.31
C ALA A 416 27.35 -12.80 25.04
#